data_AF-A0A9D6HKF5-F1
#
_entry.id   AF-A0A9D6HKF5-F1
#
_cell.length_a   1.000
_cell.length_b   1.000
_cell.length_c   1.000
_cell.angle_alpha   90.00
_cell.angle_beta   90.00
_cell.angle_gamma   90.00
#
_symmetry.space_group_name_H-M   'P 1'
#
loop_
_entity.id
_entity.type
_entity.pdbx_description
1 polymer ?
#
loop_
_entity_poly.entity_id
_entity_poly.type
_entity_poly.pdbx_seq_one_letter_code
_entity_poly.pdbx_strand_id
1 'polypeptide(L)'
;MQIDLQEQQHRLTGASVFDTFPSLRELVPDFMGKVQRWTIDETIDPFLVCRYQDVKHLFVIHAKGAKTCEIGFSPISAQCFSGSRAP
;
A
#
# COMPACT_ATOMS: atom_id res chain seq x y z
N MET A 1 21.99 5.76 -10.87
CA MET A 1 21.93 6.11 -9.44
C MET A 1 21.58 4.84 -8.69
N GLN A 2 22.59 4.16 -8.17
CA GLN A 2 22.44 2.90 -7.46
C GLN A 2 22.43 3.23 -5.98
N ILE A 3 21.25 3.13 -5.36
CA ILE A 3 21.12 3.30 -3.92
C ILE A 3 21.36 1.91 -3.33
N ASP A 4 22.60 1.67 -2.92
CA ASP A 4 22.96 0.54 -2.06
C ASP A 4 22.39 0.78 -0.66
N LEU A 5 21.12 0.39 -0.47
CA LEU A 5 20.53 0.24 0.85
C LEU A 5 21.07 -1.05 1.47
N GLN A 6 22.29 -0.99 2.00
CA GLN A 6 22.81 -2.05 2.86
C GLN A 6 21.88 -2.22 4.08
N GLU A 7 21.17 -3.35 4.10
CA GLU A 7 20.89 -4.15 5.30
C GLU A 7 20.42 -3.41 6.57
N GLN A 8 19.40 -2.57 6.45
CA GLN A 8 18.36 -2.58 7.48
C GLN A 8 17.10 -3.15 6.87
N GLN A 9 16.97 -4.48 6.96
CA GLN A 9 15.76 -5.26 6.69
C GLN A 9 14.67 -4.84 7.69
N HIS A 10 14.15 -3.63 7.56
CA HIS A 10 12.99 -3.26 8.34
C HIS A 10 11.83 -4.12 7.87
N ARG A 11 11.25 -4.87 8.80
CA ARG A 11 10.11 -5.73 8.52
C ARG A 11 8.90 -4.85 8.25
N LEU A 12 8.30 -4.95 7.07
CA LEU A 12 6.98 -4.36 6.81
C LEU A 12 6.00 -4.92 7.86
N THR A 13 5.29 -4.05 8.58
CA THR A 13 4.33 -4.45 9.63
C THR A 13 2.89 -4.20 9.20
N GLY A 14 2.68 -3.28 8.26
CA GLY A 14 1.37 -2.98 7.74
C GLY A 14 1.40 -1.95 6.63
N ALA A 15 0.25 -1.74 6.01
CA ALA A 15 0.03 -0.67 5.06
C ALA A 15 -1.38 -0.12 5.23
N SER A 16 -1.56 1.14 4.86
CA SER A 16 -2.85 1.82 4.80
C SER A 16 -2.95 2.55 3.47
N VAL A 17 -4.17 2.69 2.95
CA VAL A 17 -4.42 3.43 1.71
C VAL A 17 -5.21 4.68 2.05
N PHE A 18 -4.78 5.81 1.51
CA PHE A 18 -5.43 7.10 1.71
C PHE A 18 -5.91 7.67 0.38
N ASP A 19 -7.09 8.28 0.41
CA ASP A 19 -7.61 9.11 -0.68
C ASP A 19 -6.77 10.39 -0.83
N THR A 20 -6.75 10.94 -2.04
CA THR A 20 -6.26 12.29 -2.31
C THR A 20 -7.33 13.36 -1.95
N PHE A 21 -6.94 14.62 -2.08
CA PHE A 21 -7.72 15.84 -1.87
C PHE A 21 -9.24 15.72 -2.19
N PRO A 22 -10.16 16.36 -1.42
CA PRO A 22 -9.93 17.44 -0.45
C PRO A 22 -9.71 16.99 1.01
N SER A 23 -9.89 15.71 1.31
CA SER A 23 -9.65 15.18 2.66
C SER A 23 -8.86 13.88 2.57
N LEU A 24 -7.64 13.87 3.11
CA LEU A 24 -6.82 12.67 3.29
C LEU A 24 -7.56 11.69 4.20
N ARG A 25 -8.41 10.86 3.61
CA ARG A 25 -9.23 9.88 4.30
C ARG A 25 -8.60 8.52 4.14
N GLU A 26 -8.36 7.82 5.25
CA GLU A 26 -7.99 6.41 5.20
C GLU A 26 -9.14 5.61 4.60
N LEU A 27 -8.86 4.87 3.53
CA LEU A 27 -9.79 3.96 2.90
C LEU A 27 -9.90 2.69 3.75
N VAL A 28 -11.11 2.14 3.82
CA VAL A 28 -11.38 0.91 4.58
C VAL A 28 -11.14 -0.28 3.66
N PRO A 29 -10.30 -1.26 4.05
CA PRO A 29 -10.11 -2.47 3.25
C PRO A 29 -11.25 -3.47 3.46
N ASP A 30 -11.49 -4.26 2.42
CA ASP A 30 -12.15 -5.56 2.54
C ASP A 30 -11.15 -6.60 3.06
N PHE A 31 -11.59 -7.40 4.02
CA PHE A 31 -10.79 -8.47 4.62
C PHE A 31 -11.07 -9.80 3.92
N MET A 32 -10.10 -10.28 3.14
CA MET A 32 -10.15 -11.52 2.39
C MET A 32 -9.15 -12.53 2.97
N GLY A 33 -9.45 -13.03 4.17
CA GLY A 33 -8.57 -13.95 4.89
C GLY A 33 -7.27 -13.28 5.32
N LYS A 34 -6.15 -13.65 4.69
CA LYS A 34 -4.81 -13.08 4.97
C LYS A 34 -4.45 -11.87 4.10
N VAL A 35 -5.42 -11.33 3.37
CA VAL A 35 -5.26 -10.18 2.50
C VAL A 35 -6.24 -9.10 2.92
N GLN A 36 -5.74 -7.89 3.11
CA GLN A 36 -6.58 -6.69 3.12
C GLN A 36 -6.53 -6.06 1.73
N ARG A 37 -7.69 -5.75 1.17
CA ARG A 37 -7.81 -5.21 -0.19
C ARG A 37 -8.60 -3.92 -0.16
N TRP A 38 -8.07 -2.88 -0.79
CA TRP A 38 -8.76 -1.63 -1.04
C TRP A 38 -9.16 -1.59 -2.50
N THR A 39 -10.46 -1.45 -2.77
CA THR A 39 -10.96 -1.07 -4.08
C THR A 39 -10.92 0.45 -4.17
N ILE A 40 -10.32 0.97 -5.23
CA ILE A 40 -10.08 2.39 -5.42
C ILE A 40 -11.07 2.91 -6.45
N ASP A 41 -11.71 4.03 -6.13
CA ASP A 41 -12.58 4.72 -7.08
C ASP A 41 -11.74 5.25 -8.26
N GLU A 42 -12.25 5.12 -9.49
CA GLU A 42 -11.50 5.54 -10.69
C GLU A 42 -11.24 7.05 -10.76
N THR A 43 -11.91 7.84 -9.92
CA THR A 43 -11.75 9.29 -9.83
C THR A 43 -10.61 9.74 -8.90
N ILE A 44 -9.98 8.81 -8.16
CA ILE A 44 -8.95 9.14 -7.17
C ILE A 44 -7.61 8.44 -7.47
N ASP A 45 -6.52 9.16 -7.22
CA ASP A 45 -5.17 8.59 -7.20
C ASP A 45 -4.77 8.40 -5.73
N PRO A 46 -4.71 7.16 -5.20
CA PRO A 46 -4.50 6.96 -3.77
C PRO A 46 -3.02 7.01 -3.38
N PHE A 47 -2.77 7.21 -2.09
CA PHE A 47 -1.46 7.00 -1.47
C PHE A 47 -1.44 5.69 -0.68
N LEU A 48 -0.52 4.80 -1.03
CA LEU A 48 -0.18 3.62 -0.23
C LEU A 48 0.91 3.99 0.77
N VAL A 49 0.59 3.90 2.05
CA VAL A 49 1.50 4.24 3.16
C VAL A 49 1.94 2.94 3.85
N CYS A 50 3.20 2.58 3.67
CA CYS A 50 3.82 1.39 4.26
C CYS A 50 4.48 1.73 5.60
N ARG A 51 4.19 0.92 6.61
CA ARG A 51 4.75 1.02 7.97
C ARG A 51 5.75 -0.10 8.20
N TYR A 52 6.90 0.27 8.73
CA TYR A 52 8.02 -0.64 8.95
C TYR A 52 8.35 -0.72 10.44
N GLN A 53 8.79 -1.90 10.88
CA GLN A 53 9.17 -2.14 12.28
C GLN A 53 10.39 -1.29 12.65
N ASP A 54 10.36 -0.73 13.86
CA ASP A 54 11.49 -0.05 14.50
C ASP A 54 12.04 1.16 13.74
N VAL A 55 11.23 1.75 12.84
CA VAL A 55 11.54 3.02 12.17
C VAL A 55 10.41 4.02 12.30
N LYS A 56 10.80 5.29 12.44
CA LYS A 56 9.87 6.43 12.38
C LYS A 56 9.59 6.90 10.94
N HIS A 57 10.20 6.24 9.96
CA HIS A 57 10.04 6.57 8.54
C HIS A 57 8.83 5.84 7.96
N LEU A 58 8.02 6.57 7.22
CA LEU A 58 6.94 6.03 6.39
C LEU A 58 7.41 5.99 4.95
N PHE A 59 7.17 4.88 4.26
CA PHE A 59 7.29 4.84 2.81
C PHE A 59 5.92 5.15 2.22
N VAL A 60 5.85 6.22 1.43
CA VAL A 60 4.61 6.68 0.80
C VAL A 60 4.76 6.50 -0.70
N ILE A 61 3.83 5.76 -1.29
CA ILE A 61 3.77 5.51 -2.73
C ILE A 61 2.51 6.20 -3.26
N HIS A 62 2.69 7.14 -4.18
CA HIS A 62 1.60 7.70 -4.96
C HIS A 62 1.19 6.71 -6.05
N ALA A 63 0.10 5.99 -5.85
CA ALA A 63 -0.33 4.87 -6.69
C ALA A 63 -1.27 5.36 -7.80
N LYS A 64 -0.77 6.25 -8.65
CA LYS A 64 -1.54 6.86 -9.75
C LYS A 64 -2.19 5.81 -10.65
N GLY A 65 -3.50 5.94 -10.88
CA GLY A 65 -4.31 5.04 -11.71
C GLY A 65 -4.50 3.65 -11.12
N ALA A 66 -4.20 3.43 -9.84
CA ALA A 66 -4.48 2.17 -9.18
C ALA A 66 -5.99 1.99 -9.00
N LYS A 67 -6.49 0.80 -9.36
CA LYS A 67 -7.87 0.37 -9.12
C LYS A 67 -8.00 -0.51 -7.88
N THR A 68 -6.89 -1.13 -7.48
CA THR A 68 -6.84 -2.00 -6.31
C THR A 68 -5.50 -1.84 -5.64
N CYS A 69 -5.49 -1.77 -4.31
CA CYS A 69 -4.31 -1.96 -3.49
C CYS A 69 -4.56 -3.11 -2.52
N GLU A 70 -3.52 -3.84 -2.13
CA GLU A 70 -3.65 -4.91 -1.15
C GLU A 70 -2.40 -5.07 -0.30
N ILE A 71 -2.58 -5.59 0.91
CA ILE A 71 -1.50 -6.11 1.75
C ILE A 71 -1.80 -7.57 2.10
N GLY A 72 -0.90 -8.46 1.71
CA GLY A 72 -0.89 -9.85 2.17
C GLY A 72 -0.03 -9.99 3.42
N PHE A 73 -0.36 -10.91 4.32
CA PHE A 73 0.37 -11.17 5.58
C PHE A 73 1.15 -12.50 5.59
N SER A 74 1.31 -13.19 4.45
CA SER A 74 2.06 -14.47 4.35
C SER A 74 2.60 -14.74 2.94
N PRO A 75 3.82 -14.29 2.59
CA PRO A 75 4.67 -13.33 3.31
C PRO A 75 4.07 -11.91 3.27
N ILE A 76 4.55 -11.03 4.16
CA ILE A 76 4.04 -9.66 4.20
C ILE A 76 4.47 -8.88 2.95
N SER A 77 3.50 -8.38 2.18
CA SER A 77 3.77 -7.57 0.98
C SER A 77 2.61 -6.64 0.68
N ALA A 78 2.90 -5.40 0.27
CA ALA A 78 1.92 -4.40 -0.11
C ALA A 78 2.09 -4.03 -1.60
N GLN A 79 1.00 -4.01 -2.36
CA GLN A 79 1.01 -3.82 -3.81
C GLN A 79 -0.21 -3.03 -4.27
N CYS A 80 -0.09 -2.27 -5.35
CA CYS A 80 -1.21 -1.63 -6.04
C CYS A 80 -1.20 -1.98 -7.53
N PHE A 81 -2.38 -2.10 -8.12
CA PHE A 81 -2.59 -2.55 -9.49
C PHE A 81 -3.55 -1.61 -10.21
N SER A 82 -3.27 -1.30 -11.48
CA SER A 82 -4.15 -0.52 -12.37
C SER A 82 -5.21 -1.36 -13.08
N GLY A 83 -5.21 -2.69 -12.91
CA GLY A 83 -6.19 -3.62 -13.46
C GLY A 83 -6.51 -4.76 -12.50
N SER A 84 -7.55 -5.55 -12.79
CA SER A 84 -7.87 -6.77 -12.05
C SER A 84 -6.71 -7.75 -12.18
N ARG A 85 -6.15 -8.21 -11.05
CA ARG A 85 -5.11 -9.24 -11.02
C ARG A 85 -5.58 -10.43 -11.85
N ALA A 86 -4.87 -10.76 -12.93
CA ALA A 86 -5.12 -12.00 -13.66
C ALA A 86 -4.89 -13.18 -12.69
N PRO A 87 -5.72 -14.23 -12.75
CA PRO A 87 -5.71 -15.36 -11.81
C PRO A 87 -4.36 -16.08 -11.73
#